data_AF-A0A3D4R215-F1
#
_entry.id   AF-A0A3D4R215-F1
#
_cell.length_a   1.000
_cell.length_b   1.000
_cell.length_c   1.000
_cell.angle_alpha   90.00
_cell.angle_beta   90.00
_cell.angle_gamma   90.00
#
_symmetry.space_group_name_H-M   'P 1'
#
loop_
_entity.id
_entity.type
_entity.pdbx_description
1 polymer ?
#
loop_
_entity_poly.entity_id
_entity_poly.type
_entity_poly.pdbx_seq_one_letter_code
_entity_poly.pdbx_strand_id
1 'polypeptide(L)'
;VGGGIKNRMLNQFTANVLKKPVICGPIEATAIGNLMVQAMALGEVKNQGEMRQIVKESFPTEDYMPENTDTWDDAYIRYLKIQNK
;
A
#
# COMPACT_ATOMS: atom_id res chain seq x y z
N VAL A 1 -0.72 -4.19 1.53
CA VAL A 1 -0.75 -4.98 2.79
C VAL A 1 -0.84 -6.47 2.47
N GLY A 2 -0.44 -7.37 3.39
CA GLY A 2 -0.47 -8.82 3.16
C GLY A 2 0.65 -9.33 2.25
N GLY A 3 0.62 -10.61 1.89
CA GLY A 3 1.70 -11.28 1.13
C GLY A 3 2.03 -10.65 -0.23
N GLY A 4 1.04 -9.99 -0.88
CA GLY A 4 1.22 -9.34 -2.18
C GLY A 4 2.29 -8.24 -2.18
N ILE A 5 2.54 -7.59 -1.04
CA ILE A 5 3.56 -6.53 -0.94
C ILE A 5 4.99 -7.04 -1.18
N LYS A 6 5.21 -8.36 -1.15
CA LYS A 6 6.53 -8.94 -1.44
C LYS A 6 6.89 -8.87 -2.92
N ASN A 7 5.92 -8.61 -3.81
CA ASN A 7 6.18 -8.52 -5.23
C ASN A 7 6.52 -7.08 -5.65
N ARG A 8 7.82 -6.76 -5.60
CA ARG A 8 8.34 -5.42 -5.91
C ARG A 8 7.93 -4.94 -7.29
N MET A 9 7.96 -5.82 -8.29
CA MET A 9 7.58 -5.48 -9.67
C MET A 9 6.11 -5.06 -9.76
N LEU A 10 5.19 -5.83 -9.16
CA LEU A 10 3.77 -5.48 -9.17
C LEU A 10 3.48 -4.22 -8.35
N ASN A 11 4.19 -4.00 -7.24
CA ASN A 11 4.05 -2.76 -6.45
C ASN A 11 4.47 -1.53 -7.27
N GLN A 12 5.63 -1.60 -7.96
CA GLN A 12 6.11 -0.53 -8.83
C GLN A 12 5.13 -0.28 -9.98
N PHE A 13 4.65 -1.34 -10.64
CA PHE A 13 3.67 -1.23 -11.72
C PHE A 13 2.37 -0.58 -11.23
N THR A 14 1.93 -0.92 -10.02
CA THR A 14 0.77 -0.29 -9.39
C THR A 14 1.00 1.21 -9.19
N ALA A 15 2.16 1.64 -8.69
CA ALA A 15 2.49 3.06 -8.55
C ALA A 15 2.50 3.79 -9.90
N ASN A 16 3.09 3.16 -10.92
CA ASN A 16 3.20 3.70 -12.27
C ASN A 16 1.82 3.90 -12.92
N VAL A 17 0.96 2.88 -12.88
CA VAL A 17 -0.39 2.91 -13.47
C VAL A 17 -1.28 3.91 -12.73
N LEU A 18 -1.23 3.92 -11.40
CA LEU A 18 -2.06 4.83 -10.61
C LEU A 18 -1.57 6.28 -10.62
N LYS A 19 -0.33 6.51 -11.09
CA LYS A 19 0.37 7.81 -11.02
C LYS A 19 0.38 8.38 -9.61
N LYS A 20 0.48 7.49 -8.60
CA LYS A 20 0.46 7.83 -7.17
C LYS A 20 1.52 7.02 -6.42
N PRO A 21 2.10 7.57 -5.35
CA PRO A 21 2.93 6.81 -4.44
C PRO A 21 2.17 5.59 -3.89
N VAL A 22 2.84 4.44 -3.86
CA VAL A 22 2.34 3.22 -3.22
C VAL A 22 3.24 2.88 -2.05
N ILE A 23 2.66 2.89 -0.85
CA ILE A 23 3.36 2.55 0.39
C ILE A 23 3.06 1.10 0.73
N CYS A 24 4.10 0.27 0.76
CA CYS A 24 4.01 -1.15 1.04
C CYS A 24 4.45 -1.45 2.47
N GLY A 25 3.50 -1.89 3.29
CA GLY A 25 3.77 -2.39 4.63
C GLY A 25 2.67 -2.00 5.62
N PRO A 26 2.72 -2.53 6.85
CA PRO A 26 3.41 -3.78 7.21
C PRO A 26 2.72 -5.01 6.60
N ILE A 27 3.40 -6.17 6.56
CA ILE A 27 2.82 -7.40 5.98
C ILE A 27 1.58 -7.85 6.76
N GLU A 28 1.65 -7.83 8.08
CA GLU A 28 0.56 -8.20 9.00
C GLU A 28 -0.33 -7.00 9.39
N ALA A 29 -0.59 -6.07 8.46
CA ALA A 29 -1.35 -4.85 8.77
C ALA A 29 -2.73 -5.11 9.42
N THR A 30 -3.41 -6.18 9.03
CA THR A 30 -4.69 -6.58 9.63
C THR A 30 -4.54 -6.96 11.10
N ALA A 31 -3.55 -7.80 11.43
CA ALA A 31 -3.30 -8.23 12.81
C ALA A 31 -2.85 -7.04 13.67
N ILE A 32 -1.96 -6.19 13.14
CA ILE A 32 -1.49 -4.98 13.81
C ILE A 32 -2.65 -4.03 14.09
N GLY A 33 -3.51 -3.78 13.10
CA GLY A 33 -4.69 -2.92 13.30
C GLY A 33 -5.62 -3.47 14.38
N ASN A 34 -5.82 -4.80 14.43
CA ASN A 34 -6.62 -5.43 15.48
C ASN A 34 -6.00 -5.22 16.87
N LEU A 35 -4.70 -5.46 17.03
CA LEU A 35 -3.98 -5.23 18.29
C LEU A 35 -4.08 -3.76 18.74
N MET A 36 -3.92 -2.82 17.82
CA MET A 36 -3.99 -1.40 18.15
C MET A 36 -5.39 -0.96 18.61
N VAL A 37 -6.45 -1.49 18.01
CA VAL A 37 -7.82 -1.20 18.47
C VAL A 37 -8.08 -1.78 19.86
N GLN A 38 -7.55 -2.98 20.17
CA GLN A 38 -7.62 -3.54 21.52
C GLN A 38 -6.80 -2.71 22.53
N ALA A 39 -5.60 -2.28 22.18
CA ALA A 39 -4.78 -1.41 23.02
C ALA A 39 -5.49 -0.07 23.31
N MET A 40 -6.17 0.49 22.31
CA MET A 40 -6.99 1.70 22.48
C MET A 40 -8.18 1.46 23.43
N ALA A 41 -8.85 0.31 23.33
CA ALA A 41 -9.94 -0.06 24.24
C ALA A 41 -9.47 -0.26 25.70
N LEU A 42 -8.22 -0.67 25.90
CA LEU A 42 -7.59 -0.80 27.22
C LEU A 42 -7.01 0.52 27.76
N GLY A 43 -7.03 1.60 26.97
CA GLY A 43 -6.49 2.90 27.35
C GLY A 43 -4.98 3.06 27.15
N GLU A 44 -4.31 2.06 26.56
CA GLU A 44 -2.86 2.08 26.26
C GLU A 44 -2.54 2.96 25.03
N VAL A 45 -3.53 3.20 24.17
CA VAL A 45 -3.43 4.12 23.02
C VAL A 45 -4.61 5.10 23.11
N LYS A 46 -4.32 6.40 23.04
CA LYS A 46 -5.29 7.48 23.27
C LYS A 46 -6.26 7.64 22.11
N ASN A 47 -5.79 7.52 20.88
CA ASN A 47 -6.59 7.77 19.68
C ASN A 47 -5.96 7.18 18.40
N GLN A 48 -6.70 7.27 17.29
CA GLN A 48 -6.24 6.80 15.98
C GLN A 48 -4.97 7.48 15.46
N GLY A 49 -4.70 8.72 15.86
CA GLY A 49 -3.49 9.44 15.49
C GLY A 49 -2.26 8.81 16.11
N GLU A 50 -2.29 8.59 17.43
CA GLU A 50 -1.23 7.91 18.18
C GLU A 50 -1.03 6.46 17.68
N MET A 51 -2.14 5.75 17.40
CA MET A 51 -2.08 4.44 16.74
C MET A 51 -1.29 4.46 15.43
N ARG A 52 -1.58 5.40 14.52
CA ARG A 52 -0.86 5.52 13.25
C ARG A 52 0.62 5.85 13.44
N GLN A 53 0.94 6.69 14.43
CA GLN A 53 2.31 7.03 14.76
C GLN A 53 3.09 5.81 15.27
N ILE A 54 2.53 5.07 16.24
CA ILE A 54 3.13 3.83 16.78
C ILE A 54 3.42 2.84 15.65
N VAL A 55 2.45 2.60 14.77
CA VAL A 55 2.62 1.67 13.64
C VAL A 55 3.73 2.14 12.68
N LYS A 56 3.77 3.44 12.38
CA LYS A 56 4.80 4.02 11.51
C LYS A 56 6.21 3.92 12.11
N GLU A 57 6.34 4.07 13.42
CA GLU A 57 7.63 3.98 14.12
C GLU A 57 8.08 2.54 14.36
N SER A 58 7.13 1.60 14.41
CA SER A 58 7.40 0.19 14.74
C SER A 58 7.77 -0.68 13.54
N PHE A 59 7.32 -0.33 12.34
CA PHE A 59 7.46 -1.19 11.16
C PHE A 59 8.01 -0.43 9.96
N PRO A 60 9.01 -1.00 9.24
CA PRO A 60 9.47 -0.40 8.01
C PRO A 60 8.39 -0.48 6.92
N THR A 61 8.36 0.53 6.06
CA THR A 61 7.61 0.52 4.80
C THR A 61 8.56 0.66 3.63
N GLU A 62 8.14 0.14 2.47
CA GLU A 62 8.79 0.45 1.19
C GLU A 62 7.87 1.34 0.37
N ASP A 63 8.42 2.47 -0.10
CA ASP A 63 7.68 3.45 -0.88
C ASP A 63 8.06 3.31 -2.36
N TYR A 64 7.05 3.17 -3.21
CA TYR A 64 7.19 3.08 -4.66
C TYR A 64 6.62 4.35 -5.27
N MET A 65 7.50 5.15 -5.89
CA MET A 65 7.10 6.39 -6.58
C MET A 65 6.77 6.08 -8.04
N PRO A 66 5.82 6.80 -8.67
CA PRO A 66 5.50 6.57 -10.07
C PRO A 66 6.68 6.83 -11.01
N GLU A 67 6.88 5.90 -11.95
CA GLU A 67 7.90 5.94 -12.98
C GLU A 67 7.31 5.52 -14.32
N ASN A 68 7.86 6.01 -15.44
CA ASN A 68 7.49 5.59 -16.79
C ASN A 68 5.96 5.61 -17.06
N THR A 69 5.22 6.56 -16.51
CA THR A 69 3.75 6.56 -16.49
C THR A 69 3.12 6.55 -17.88
N ASP A 70 3.77 7.19 -18.86
CA ASP A 70 3.28 7.30 -20.23
C ASP A 70 3.25 5.93 -20.92
N THR A 71 4.22 5.06 -20.62
CA THR A 71 4.24 3.69 -21.15
C THR A 71 3.05 2.86 -20.66
N TRP A 72 2.51 3.18 -19.48
CA TRP A 72 1.34 2.53 -18.92
C TRP A 72 0.03 3.06 -19.51
N ASP A 73 -0.03 4.34 -19.90
CA ASP A 73 -1.16 4.89 -20.65
C ASP A 73 -1.29 4.20 -22.01
N ASP A 74 -0.18 4.03 -22.74
CA ASP A 74 -0.14 3.31 -24.01
C ASP A 74 -0.55 1.84 -23.85
N ALA A 75 -0.07 1.18 -22.80
CA ALA A 75 -0.43 -0.20 -22.47
C ALA A 75 -1.93 -0.34 -22.18
N TYR A 76 -2.53 0.64 -21.48
CA TYR A 76 -3.97 0.64 -21.20
C TYR A 76 -4.80 0.79 -22.48
N ILE A 77 -4.40 1.67 -23.40
CA ILE A 77 -5.04 1.79 -24.72
C ILE A 77 -4.98 0.46 -25.48
N ARG A 78 -3.84 -0.25 -25.42
CA ARG A 78 -3.70 -1.59 -26.03
C ARG A 78 -4.62 -2.62 -25.36
N TYR A 79 -4.72 -2.60 -24.03
CA TYR A 79 -5.61 -3.49 -23.28
C TYR A 79 -7.08 -3.30 -23.69
N LEU A 80 -7.55 -2.07 -23.81
CA LEU A 80 -8.92 -1.77 -24.24
C LEU A 80 -9.23 -2.31 -25.64
N LYS A 81 -8.26 -2.26 -26.57
CA LYS A 81 -8.42 -2.84 -27.91
C LYS A 81 -8.54 -4.38 -27.89
N ILE A 82 -7.98 -5.04 -26.88
CA ILE A 82 -8.07 -6.50 -26.70
C ILE A 82 -9.39 -6.88 -26.05
N GLN A 83 -9.83 -6.13 -25.04
CA GLN A 83 -11.10 -6.38 -24.33
C GLN A 83 -12.33 -6.14 -25.21
N ASN A 84 -12.26 -5.20 -26.16
CA ASN A 84 -13.36 -4.86 -27.06
C ASN A 84 -13.40 -5.73 -28.34
N LYS A 85 -12.73 -6.89 -28.33
CA LYS A 85 -12.87 -7.94 -29.36
C LYS A 85 -13.81 -9.02 -28.86
#